data_AF-A0A1D2I4U9-F1
#
_entry.id   AF-A0A1D2I4U9-F1
#
_cell.length_a   1.000
_cell.length_b   1.000
_cell.length_c   1.000
_cell.angle_alpha   90.00
_cell.angle_beta   90.00
_cell.angle_gamma   90.00
#
_symmetry.space_group_name_H-M   'P 1'
#
loop_
_entity.id
_entity.type
_entity.pdbx_description
1 polymer ?
#
loop_
_entity_poly.entity_id
_entity_poly.type
_entity_poly.pdbx_seq_one_letter_code
_entity_poly.pdbx_strand_id
1 'polypeptide(L)'
;MIIAYRQDDGSVERLSTDDLSALEAAAIEEAMGDVPWRGIEDRLRVQDPTALRAVLWAFRRRTEPGLEFATFDVPGWRRRLSARIERAEIDEVLTNLMTEAMAKNEDSVIDAVTPHLRKLADNRDDVDAALEALGKGHLVKGSRDSAD
;
A
#
# COMPACT_ATOMS: atom_id res chain seq x y z
N MET A 1 1.81 -5.18 3.25
CA MET A 1 1.85 -4.31 2.05
C MET A 1 2.95 -4.75 1.12
N ILE A 2 2.77 -4.64 -0.21
CA ILE A 2 3.80 -5.04 -1.18
C ILE A 2 4.42 -3.83 -1.86
N ILE A 3 5.75 -3.76 -1.90
CA ILE A 3 6.51 -2.85 -2.75
C ILE A 3 6.86 -3.56 -4.05
N ALA A 4 6.32 -3.06 -5.16
CA ALA A 4 6.70 -3.49 -6.49
C ALA A 4 7.83 -2.59 -7.02
N TYR A 5 8.97 -3.18 -7.37
CA TYR A 5 10.11 -2.51 -7.98
C TYR A 5 10.37 -3.04 -9.39
N ARG A 6 10.08 -2.22 -10.40
CA ARG A 6 10.36 -2.51 -11.81
C ARG A 6 11.81 -2.21 -12.15
N GLN A 7 12.52 -3.23 -12.61
CA GLN A 7 13.89 -3.18 -13.07
C GLN A 7 14.00 -2.69 -14.52
N ASP A 8 15.22 -2.44 -14.98
CA ASP A 8 15.49 -1.96 -16.34
C ASP A 8 15.16 -2.99 -17.43
N ASP A 9 15.25 -4.28 -17.12
CA ASP A 9 14.86 -5.37 -18.02
C ASP A 9 13.33 -5.58 -18.08
N GLY A 10 12.56 -4.78 -17.33
CA GLY A 10 11.11 -4.86 -17.25
C GLY A 10 10.58 -5.85 -16.22
N SER A 11 11.44 -6.67 -15.60
CA SER A 11 11.06 -7.54 -14.49
C SER A 11 10.56 -6.72 -13.30
N VAL A 12 9.66 -7.32 -12.51
CA VAL A 12 9.10 -6.68 -11.32
C VAL A 12 9.42 -7.54 -10.11
N GLU A 13 10.27 -7.01 -9.25
CA GLU A 13 10.53 -7.56 -7.93
C GLU A 13 9.41 -7.12 -6.99
N ARG A 14 8.98 -8.04 -6.11
CA ARG A 14 7.90 -7.81 -5.16
C ARG A 14 8.43 -8.09 -3.76
N LEU A 15 8.34 -7.09 -2.89
CA LEU A 15 8.88 -7.13 -1.53
C LEU A 15 7.75 -6.88 -0.55
N SER A 16 7.42 -7.84 0.31
CA SER A 16 6.37 -7.64 1.32
C SER A 16 6.95 -6.95 2.55
N THR A 17 6.26 -5.93 3.06
CA THR A 17 6.61 -5.32 4.36
C THR A 17 6.51 -6.31 5.51
N ASP A 18 5.74 -7.38 5.35
CA ASP A 18 5.54 -8.40 6.38
C ASP A 18 6.76 -9.32 6.51
N ASP A 19 7.63 -9.32 5.49
CA ASP A 19 8.91 -10.03 5.50
C ASP A 19 10.03 -9.24 6.20
N LEU A 20 9.75 -8.02 6.67
CA LEU A 20 10.71 -7.21 7.40
C LEU A 20 10.91 -7.77 8.82
N SER A 21 12.17 -7.86 9.22
CA SER A 21 12.51 -8.04 10.63
C SER A 21 12.25 -6.74 11.41
N ALA A 22 12.10 -6.86 12.74
CA ALA A 22 11.94 -5.69 13.61
C ALA A 22 13.12 -4.69 13.51
N LEU A 23 14.34 -5.19 13.26
CA LEU A 23 15.52 -4.33 13.06
C LEU A 23 15.48 -3.58 11.72
N GLU A 24 14.98 -4.22 10.67
CA GLU A 24 14.80 -3.56 9.38
C GLU A 24 13.71 -2.50 9.46
N ALA A 25 12.60 -2.79 10.15
CA ALA A 25 11.55 -1.80 10.42
C ALA A 25 12.12 -0.58 11.19
N ALA A 26 12.86 -0.81 12.28
CA ALA A 26 13.50 0.27 13.04
C ALA A 26 14.48 1.11 12.20
N ALA A 27 15.26 0.46 11.32
CA ALA A 27 16.16 1.17 10.42
C ALA A 27 15.41 2.06 9.40
N ILE A 28 14.22 1.63 8.95
CA ILE A 28 13.36 2.45 8.08
C ILE A 28 12.81 3.64 8.88
N GLU A 29 12.38 3.45 10.13
CA GLU A 29 11.92 4.55 11.00
C GLU A 29 13.01 5.61 11.17
N GLU A 30 14.23 5.20 11.51
CA GLU A 30 15.40 6.08 11.63
C GLU A 30 15.68 6.82 10.31
N ALA A 31 15.71 6.10 9.19
CA ALA A 31 15.92 6.68 7.85
C ALA A 31 14.83 7.70 7.46
N MET A 32 13.64 7.59 8.04
CA MET A 32 12.50 8.48 7.81
C MET A 32 12.42 9.64 8.82
N GLY A 33 13.40 9.77 9.72
CA GLY A 33 13.43 10.79 10.76
C GLY A 33 12.55 10.43 11.95
N ASP A 34 12.68 9.19 12.44
CA ASP A 34 11.97 8.63 13.59
C ASP A 34 10.45 8.65 13.46
N VAL A 35 9.95 8.53 12.22
CA VAL A 35 8.52 8.40 11.95
C VAL A 35 8.09 7.00 12.40
N PRO A 36 7.08 6.87 13.28
CA PRO A 36 6.58 5.56 13.69
C PRO A 36 6.06 4.75 12.51
N TRP A 37 6.18 3.42 12.58
CA TRP A 37 5.81 2.50 11.51
C TRP A 37 4.44 2.76 10.89
N ARG A 38 3.42 3.02 11.72
CA ARG A 38 2.08 3.37 11.24
C ARG A 38 2.07 4.59 10.31
N GLY A 39 2.86 5.62 10.63
CA GLY A 39 3.01 6.79 9.78
C GLY A 39 3.77 6.50 8.47
N ILE A 40 4.62 5.48 8.47
CA ILE A 40 5.30 4.99 7.25
C ILE A 40 4.30 4.27 6.36
N GLU A 41 3.44 3.41 6.92
CA GLU A 41 2.38 2.73 6.17
C GLU A 41 1.44 3.74 5.49
N ASP A 42 1.03 4.80 6.19
CA ASP A 42 0.24 5.88 5.60
C ASP A 42 0.95 6.56 4.43
N ARG A 43 2.27 6.79 4.54
CA ARG A 43 3.10 7.33 3.46
C ARG A 43 3.22 6.37 2.28
N LEU A 44 3.34 5.05 2.54
CA LEU A 44 3.35 4.03 1.49
C LEU A 44 2.01 4.01 0.73
N ARG A 45 0.87 4.11 1.43
CA ARG A 45 -0.47 4.16 0.81
C ARG A 45 -0.58 5.31 -0.19
N VAL A 46 -0.02 6.48 0.13
CA VAL A 46 0.01 7.65 -0.76
C VAL A 46 1.17 7.68 -1.76
N GLN A 47 1.92 6.57 -1.89
CA GLN A 47 3.06 6.43 -2.81
C GLN A 47 4.19 7.45 -2.55
N ASP A 48 4.45 7.78 -1.28
CA ASP A 48 5.55 8.69 -0.90
C ASP A 48 6.90 8.12 -1.37
N PRO A 49 7.69 8.88 -2.15
CA PRO A 49 8.94 8.38 -2.70
C PRO A 49 9.96 8.00 -1.62
N THR A 50 9.98 8.71 -0.50
CA THR A 50 10.96 8.46 0.56
C THR A 50 10.63 7.16 1.27
N ALA A 51 9.37 6.92 1.61
CA ALA A 51 8.90 5.68 2.22
C ALA A 51 9.11 4.48 1.28
N LEU A 52 8.72 4.58 0.01
CA LEU A 52 8.94 3.54 -1.00
C LEU A 52 10.43 3.17 -1.11
N ARG A 53 11.29 4.19 -1.16
CA ARG A 53 12.74 4.03 -1.24
C ARG A 53 13.32 3.42 0.04
N ALA A 54 12.84 3.82 1.21
CA ALA A 54 13.32 3.33 2.50
C ALA A 54 13.04 1.83 2.68
N VAL A 55 11.85 1.36 2.28
CA VAL A 55 11.55 -0.07 2.32
C VAL A 55 12.45 -0.84 1.36
N LEU A 56 12.59 -0.40 0.10
CA LEU A 56 13.49 -1.06 -0.85
C LEU A 56 14.95 -1.08 -0.34
N TRP A 57 15.41 0.02 0.23
CA TRP A 57 16.74 0.13 0.84
C TRP A 57 16.98 -0.92 1.91
N ALA A 58 16.01 -1.11 2.83
CA ALA A 58 16.12 -2.10 3.90
C ALA A 58 16.29 -3.52 3.33
N PHE A 59 15.56 -3.88 2.27
CA PHE A 59 15.75 -5.15 1.59
C PHE A 59 17.11 -5.27 0.90
N ARG A 60 17.60 -4.20 0.25
CA ARG A 60 18.93 -4.20 -0.38
C ARG A 60 20.06 -4.37 0.63
N ARG A 61 19.89 -3.90 1.86
CA ARG A 61 20.88 -4.10 2.92
C ARG A 61 21.12 -5.56 3.31
N ARG A 62 20.21 -6.48 2.98
CA ARG A 62 20.43 -7.93 3.16
C ARG A 62 21.62 -8.44 2.35
N THR A 63 21.80 -7.91 1.14
CA THR A 63 22.92 -8.25 0.25
C THR A 63 24.05 -7.24 0.32
N GLU A 64 23.76 -6.01 0.75
CA GLU A 64 24.72 -4.91 0.84
C GLU A 64 24.67 -4.23 2.24
N PRO A 65 25.24 -4.85 3.29
CA PRO A 65 25.06 -4.36 4.67
C PRO A 65 25.56 -2.94 4.94
N GLY A 66 26.53 -2.47 4.16
CA GLY A 66 27.11 -1.12 4.24
C GLY A 66 26.39 -0.06 3.39
N LEU A 67 25.27 -0.40 2.75
CA LEU A 67 24.50 0.54 1.94
C LEU A 67 23.83 1.60 2.82
N GLU A 68 24.24 2.86 2.67
CA GLU A 68 23.68 3.99 3.41
C GLU A 68 22.42 4.55 2.74
N PHE A 69 21.40 4.88 3.54
CA PHE A 69 20.15 5.43 2.98
C PHE A 69 20.35 6.78 2.27
N ALA A 70 21.28 7.60 2.77
CA ALA A 70 21.56 8.93 2.24
C ALA A 70 22.06 8.90 0.79
N THR A 71 22.74 7.82 0.38
CA THR A 71 23.32 7.64 -0.95
C THR A 71 22.52 6.67 -1.83
N PHE A 72 21.54 5.97 -1.25
CA PHE A 72 20.66 5.07 -1.98
C PHE A 72 19.62 5.85 -2.80
N ASP A 73 19.68 5.74 -4.13
CA ASP A 73 18.77 6.41 -5.05
C ASP A 73 18.07 5.41 -5.98
N VAL A 74 16.88 5.78 -6.45
CA VAL A 74 16.12 5.01 -7.45
C VAL A 74 15.73 5.95 -8.59
N PRO A 75 16.61 6.11 -9.60
CA PRO A 75 16.32 6.95 -10.75
C PRO A 75 15.01 6.56 -11.42
N GLY A 76 14.16 7.56 -11.72
CA GLY A 76 12.86 7.31 -12.33
C GLY A 76 11.84 6.63 -11.42
N TRP A 77 11.99 6.75 -10.08
CA TRP A 77 11.17 6.09 -9.06
C TRP A 77 9.68 6.03 -9.39
N ARG A 78 9.08 7.11 -9.93
CA ARG A 78 7.63 7.18 -10.21
C ARG A 78 7.13 6.08 -11.17
N ARG A 79 8.00 5.57 -12.05
CA ARG A 79 7.68 4.47 -12.97
C ARG A 79 8.14 3.11 -12.47
N ARG A 80 8.99 3.09 -11.45
CA ARG A 80 9.69 1.90 -10.97
C ARG A 80 9.17 1.40 -9.63
N LEU A 81 8.82 2.30 -8.72
CA LEU A 81 8.34 1.97 -7.38
C LEU A 81 6.85 2.22 -7.28
N SER A 82 6.16 1.26 -6.69
CA SER A 82 4.80 1.45 -6.23
C SER A 82 4.47 0.54 -5.07
N ALA A 83 3.70 1.04 -4.11
CA ALA A 83 3.15 0.22 -3.04
C ALA A 83 1.77 -0.31 -3.44
N ARG A 84 1.47 -1.54 -3.03
CA ARG A 84 0.17 -2.19 -3.17
C ARG A 84 -0.28 -2.74 -1.83
N ILE A 85 -1.59 -2.74 -1.61
CA ILE A 85 -2.21 -3.38 -0.44
C ILE A 85 -2.76 -4.74 -0.85
N GLU A 86 -2.69 -5.70 0.05
CA GLU A 86 -3.27 -7.03 -0.14
C GLU A 86 -4.66 -7.07 0.49
N ARG A 87 -5.32 -8.23 0.38
CA ARG A 87 -6.68 -8.41 0.88
C ARG A 87 -6.82 -8.07 2.36
N ALA A 88 -5.87 -8.48 3.19
CA ALA A 88 -5.93 -8.25 4.63
C ALA A 88 -5.99 -6.75 4.98
N GLU A 89 -5.18 -5.92 4.33
CA GLU A 89 -5.22 -4.47 4.57
C GLU A 89 -6.44 -3.80 3.95
N ILE A 90 -6.97 -4.33 2.84
CA ILE A 90 -8.26 -3.87 2.28
C ILE A 90 -9.38 -4.08 3.30
N ASP A 91 -9.45 -5.28 3.90
CA ASP A 91 -10.44 -5.62 4.91
C ASP A 91 -10.31 -4.73 6.16
N GLU A 92 -9.07 -4.46 6.60
CA GLU A 92 -8.79 -3.54 7.72
C GLU A 92 -9.27 -2.11 7.41
N VAL A 93 -8.90 -1.56 6.25
CA VAL A 93 -9.30 -0.20 5.86
C VAL A 93 -10.82 -0.07 5.81
N LEU A 94 -11.50 -1.02 5.18
CA LEU A 94 -12.96 -0.98 5.10
C LEU A 94 -13.61 -1.15 6.48
N THR A 95 -13.11 -2.05 7.33
CA THR A 95 -13.63 -2.23 8.70
C THR A 95 -13.48 -0.98 9.56
N ASN A 96 -12.36 -0.28 9.43
CA ASN A 96 -12.13 0.98 10.13
C ASN A 96 -13.10 2.07 9.64
N LEU A 97 -13.32 2.18 8.32
CA LEU A 97 -14.30 3.10 7.74
C LEU A 97 -15.72 2.82 8.24
N MET A 98 -16.12 1.55 8.35
CA MET A 98 -17.41 1.14 8.90
C MET A 98 -17.57 1.55 10.37
N THR A 99 -16.48 1.48 11.14
CA THR A 99 -16.46 1.84 12.56
C THR A 99 -16.52 3.36 12.76
N GLU A 100 -15.87 4.12 11.89
CA GLU A 100 -15.79 5.59 11.96
C GLU A 100 -17.00 6.29 11.33
N ALA A 101 -17.61 5.69 10.31
CA ALA A 101 -18.79 6.23 9.69
C ALA A 101 -19.98 6.17 10.66
N MET A 102 -20.63 7.31 10.90
CA MET A 102 -21.96 7.28 11.49
C MET A 102 -22.88 6.51 10.53
N ALA A 103 -23.65 5.55 11.05
CA ALA A 103 -24.49 4.60 10.28
C ALA A 103 -25.38 5.20 9.17
N LYS A 104 -25.56 6.52 9.10
CA LYS A 104 -26.32 7.21 8.06
C LYS A 104 -25.54 7.54 6.79
N ASN A 105 -24.20 7.55 6.82
CA ASN A 105 -23.36 8.01 5.69
C ASN A 105 -22.34 6.97 5.20
N GLU A 106 -22.37 5.76 5.77
CA GLU A 106 -21.40 4.70 5.52
C GLU A 106 -21.25 4.35 4.04
N ASP A 107 -22.36 4.10 3.33
CA ASP A 107 -22.34 3.75 1.91
C ASP A 107 -21.69 4.84 1.05
N SER A 108 -21.97 6.12 1.33
CA SER A 108 -21.39 7.24 0.57
C SER A 108 -19.89 7.38 0.79
N VAL A 109 -19.41 7.12 2.01
CA VAL A 109 -17.98 7.16 2.32
C VAL A 109 -17.26 6.00 1.64
N ILE A 110 -17.83 4.79 1.69
CA ILE A 110 -17.26 3.61 1.04
C ILE A 110 -17.22 3.79 -0.47
N ASP A 111 -18.29 4.30 -1.07
CA ASP A 111 -18.35 4.57 -2.52
C ASP A 111 -17.26 5.56 -2.95
N ALA A 112 -17.02 6.61 -2.16
CA ALA A 112 -15.97 7.60 -2.44
C ALA A 112 -14.54 7.01 -2.35
N VAL A 113 -14.29 6.06 -1.44
CA VAL A 113 -12.96 5.48 -1.22
C VAL A 113 -12.68 4.28 -2.12
N THR A 114 -13.72 3.56 -2.56
CA THR A 114 -13.59 2.33 -3.36
C THR A 114 -12.71 2.48 -4.62
N PRO A 115 -12.83 3.54 -5.45
CA PRO A 115 -11.95 3.72 -6.61
C PRO A 115 -10.47 3.83 -6.24
N HIS A 116 -10.17 4.46 -5.10
CA HIS A 116 -8.80 4.57 -4.59
C HIS A 116 -8.27 3.22 -4.12
N LEU A 117 -9.10 2.44 -3.41
CA LEU A 117 -8.73 1.08 -2.99
C LEU A 117 -8.45 0.18 -4.19
N ARG A 118 -9.29 0.19 -5.24
CA ARG A 118 -9.04 -0.57 -6.48
C ARG A 118 -7.75 -0.16 -7.19
N LYS A 119 -7.33 1.09 -7.07
CA LYS A 119 -6.05 1.55 -7.65
C LYS A 119 -4.84 1.08 -6.82
N LEU A 120 -5.00 1.00 -5.50
CA LEU A 120 -3.94 0.63 -4.58
C LEU A 120 -3.84 -0.89 -4.37
N ALA A 121 -4.93 -1.62 -4.56
CA ALA A 121 -4.98 -3.06 -4.41
C ALA A 121 -4.02 -3.77 -5.38
N ASP A 122 -3.34 -4.79 -4.89
CA ASP A 122 -2.55 -5.65 -5.75
C ASP A 122 -3.43 -6.45 -6.71
N ASN A 123 -4.54 -6.96 -6.19
CA ASN A 123 -5.62 -7.55 -6.97
C ASN A 123 -6.89 -6.71 -6.80
N ARG A 124 -7.44 -6.21 -7.91
CA ARG A 124 -8.66 -5.40 -7.88
C ARG A 124 -9.88 -6.17 -7.39
N ASP A 125 -9.94 -7.46 -7.71
CA ASP A 125 -11.08 -8.31 -7.35
C ASP A 125 -11.16 -8.52 -5.82
N ASP A 126 -10.03 -8.37 -5.12
CA ASP A 126 -10.00 -8.44 -3.66
C ASP A 126 -10.81 -7.32 -3.01
N VAL A 127 -10.89 -6.15 -3.65
CA VAL A 127 -11.73 -5.03 -3.18
C VAL A 127 -13.20 -5.36 -3.33
N ASP A 128 -13.59 -5.90 -4.49
CA ASP A 128 -14.98 -6.28 -4.75
C ASP A 128 -15.43 -7.38 -3.77
N ALA A 129 -14.59 -8.40 -3.55
CA ALA A 129 -14.89 -9.46 -2.61
C ALA A 129 -14.85 -9.01 -1.13
N ALA A 130 -14.14 -7.92 -0.80
CA ALA A 130 -14.17 -7.32 0.54
C ALA A 130 -15.48 -6.57 0.79
N LEU A 131 -15.94 -5.81 -0.21
CA LEU A 131 -17.24 -5.15 -0.17
C LEU A 131 -18.39 -6.16 -0.06
N GLU A 132 -18.32 -7.28 -0.77
CA GLU A 132 -19.31 -8.35 -0.66
C GLU A 132 -19.35 -8.96 0.75
N ALA A 133 -18.18 -9.23 1.36
CA ALA A 133 -18.09 -9.77 2.71
C ALA A 133 -18.68 -8.83 3.78
N LEU A 134 -18.63 -7.52 3.55
CA LEU A 134 -19.23 -6.49 4.41
C LEU A 134 -20.73 -6.26 4.15
N GLY A 135 -21.35 -7.02 3.24
CA GLY A 135 -22.75 -6.84 2.85
C GLY A 135 -22.99 -5.61 1.96
N LYS A 136 -21.93 -5.03 1.39
CA LYS A 136 -21.95 -3.85 0.49
C LYS A 136 -21.84 -4.22 -0.98
N GLY A 137 -22.26 -5.42 -1.35
CA GLY A 137 -22.20 -5.91 -2.73
C GLY A 137 -23.00 -5.08 -3.74
N HIS A 138 -23.95 -4.24 -3.30
CA HIS A 138 -24.64 -3.29 -4.20
C HIS A 138 -23.72 -2.19 -4.74
N LEU A 139 -22.68 -1.79 -3.99
CA LEU A 139 -21.67 -0.82 -4.43
C LEU A 139 -20.77 -1.38 -5.54
N VAL A 140 -20.60 -2.71 -5.58
CA VAL A 140 -19.87 -3.40 -6.66
C VAL A 140 -20.68 -3.34 -7.97
N LYS A 141 -22.00 -3.52 -7.89
CA LYS A 141 -22.90 -3.56 -9.06
C LYS A 141 -23.16 -2.18 -9.66
N GLY A 142 -23.40 -1.16 -8.83
CA GLY A 142 -23.66 0.22 -9.29
C GLY A 142 -22.50 0.84 -10.08
N SER A 143 -21.27 0.44 -9.78
CA SER A 143 -20.07 0.88 -10.51
C SER A 143 -19.92 0.24 -11.89
N ARG A 144 -20.55 -0.93 -12.16
CA ARG A 144 -20.48 -1.61 -13.47
C ARG A 144 -21.54 -1.08 -14.45
N ASP A 145 -22.73 -0.72 -13.95
CA ASP A 145 -23.81 -0.17 -14.78
C ASP A 145 -23.58 1.29 -15.20
N SER A 146 -22.68 2.03 -14.54
CA SER A 146 -22.36 3.44 -14.86
C SER A 146 -21.18 3.61 -15.82
N ALA A 147 -20.59 2.51 -16.29
CA ALA A 147 -19.41 2.49 -17.17
C ALA A 147 -19.73 2.12 -18.63
N ASP A 148 -21.02 1.96 -18.97
CA ASP A 148 -21.55 1.81 -20.33
C ASP A 148 -22.08 3.14 -20.89
#